data_AF-A0A843HM22-F1
#
_entry.id   AF-A0A843HM22-F1
#
_cell.length_a   1.000
_cell.length_b   1.000
_cell.length_c   1.000
_cell.angle_alpha   90.00
_cell.angle_beta   90.00
_cell.angle_gamma   90.00
#
_symmetry.space_group_name_H-M   'P 1'
#
loop_
_entity.id
_entity.type
_entity.pdbx_description
1 polymer ?
#
loop_
_entity_poly.entity_id
_entity_poly.type
_entity_poly.pdbx_seq_one_letter_code
_entity_poly.pdbx_strand_id
1 'polypeptide(L)'
;MMEVEWKINGIFKANAQKVYEEIGDRKVTPEEVLEQARDDENSELHKCFEWDDSVAAEKYRLSQARQVIQFLVIKPEKKGEPQVRVFQITTETNNYQPTRLFIQQPDEYKALLQRAKNELSAIKSRYKTLSELEKVFEAIDEII
;
A
#
# COMPACT_ATOMS: atom_id res chain seq x y z
N MET A 1 -4.05 -29.61 -12.49
CA MET A 1 -4.57 -28.90 -11.31
C MET A 1 -4.02 -27.49 -11.35
N MET A 2 -4.83 -26.49 -11.01
CA MET A 2 -4.39 -25.11 -10.90
C MET A 2 -3.61 -24.95 -9.59
N GLU A 3 -2.43 -24.33 -9.66
CA GLU A 3 -1.59 -24.01 -8.51
C GLU A 3 -1.85 -22.54 -8.11
N VAL A 4 -2.15 -22.31 -6.83
CA VAL A 4 -2.56 -21.00 -6.30
C VAL A 4 -1.62 -20.57 -5.18
N GLU A 5 -1.10 -19.35 -5.30
CA GLU A 5 -0.21 -18.73 -4.32
C GLU A 5 -0.68 -17.33 -3.91
N TRP A 6 -0.23 -16.86 -2.74
CA TRP A 6 -0.49 -15.48 -2.32
C TRP A 6 0.34 -14.49 -3.13
N LYS A 7 -0.28 -13.40 -3.58
CA LYS A 7 0.42 -12.31 -4.29
C LYS A 7 1.59 -11.71 -3.50
N ILE A 8 1.48 -11.70 -2.17
CA ILE A 8 2.53 -11.25 -1.25
C ILE A 8 2.85 -12.44 -0.35
N ASN A 9 4.08 -12.91 -0.41
CA ASN A 9 4.52 -14.04 0.40
C ASN A 9 4.40 -13.69 1.89
N GLY A 10 3.78 -14.58 2.68
CA GLY A 10 3.57 -14.41 4.11
C GLY A 10 2.48 -13.42 4.52
N ILE A 11 1.66 -12.91 3.60
CA ILE A 11 0.57 -11.98 3.95
C ILE A 11 -0.49 -12.62 4.85
N PHE A 12 -0.76 -13.92 4.66
CA PHE A 12 -1.60 -14.72 5.52
C PHE A 12 -0.78 -15.89 6.09
N LYS A 13 -1.16 -16.35 7.28
CA LYS A 13 -0.62 -17.58 7.89
C LYS A 13 -1.16 -18.84 7.21
N ALA A 14 -2.25 -18.71 6.46
CA ALA A 14 -2.93 -19.80 5.77
C ALA A 14 -2.19 -20.25 4.50
N ASN A 15 -2.38 -21.51 4.11
CA ASN A 15 -1.92 -22.01 2.82
C ASN A 15 -2.87 -21.59 1.69
N ALA A 16 -2.37 -20.85 0.69
CA ALA A 16 -3.18 -20.31 -0.41
C ALA A 16 -3.94 -21.38 -1.21
N GLN A 17 -3.27 -22.50 -1.49
CA GLN A 17 -3.85 -23.61 -2.25
C GLN A 17 -5.05 -24.22 -1.52
N LYS A 18 -4.89 -24.50 -0.22
CA LYS A 18 -5.98 -25.05 0.60
C LYS A 18 -7.14 -24.07 0.77
N VAL A 19 -6.86 -22.79 0.92
CA VAL A 19 -7.90 -21.75 0.98
C VAL A 19 -8.71 -21.71 -0.33
N TYR A 20 -8.04 -21.81 -1.48
CA TYR A 20 -8.72 -21.90 -2.77
C TYR A 20 -9.58 -23.17 -2.89
N GLU A 21 -9.07 -24.31 -2.44
CA GLU A 21 -9.81 -25.58 -2.42
C GLU A 21 -11.06 -25.51 -1.54
N GLU A 22 -10.98 -24.83 -0.40
CA GLU A 22 -12.13 -24.59 0.49
C GLU A 22 -13.17 -23.67 -0.16
N ILE A 23 -12.76 -22.52 -0.71
CA ILE A 23 -13.68 -21.57 -1.38
C ILE A 23 -14.37 -22.22 -2.60
N GLY A 24 -13.58 -22.98 -3.37
CA GLY A 24 -13.99 -23.66 -4.60
C GLY A 24 -14.01 -22.75 -5.82
N ASP A 25 -14.00 -23.37 -7.01
CA ASP A 25 -14.10 -22.69 -8.30
C ASP A 25 -15.56 -22.33 -8.59
N ARG A 26 -16.06 -21.30 -7.90
CA ARG A 26 -17.43 -20.81 -8.01
C ARG A 26 -17.48 -19.28 -7.91
N LYS A 27 -18.62 -18.71 -8.27
CA LYS A 27 -18.91 -17.31 -7.98
C LYS A 27 -19.10 -17.15 -6.47
N VAL A 28 -18.37 -16.20 -5.87
CA VAL A 28 -18.43 -15.89 -4.44
C VAL A 28 -18.48 -14.39 -4.20
N THR A 29 -19.02 -14.01 -3.05
CA THR A 29 -19.00 -12.66 -2.46
C THR A 29 -18.14 -12.65 -1.19
N PRO A 30 -17.60 -11.50 -0.77
CA PRO A 30 -16.87 -11.40 0.50
C PRO A 30 -17.68 -11.87 1.71
N GLU A 31 -18.99 -11.63 1.72
CA GLU A 31 -19.92 -12.06 2.77
C GLU A 31 -20.01 -13.59 2.85
N GLU A 32 -20.15 -14.27 1.71
CA GLU A 32 -20.15 -15.74 1.66
C GLU A 32 -18.81 -16.34 2.09
N VAL A 33 -17.69 -15.72 1.73
CA VAL A 33 -16.35 -16.17 2.14
C VAL A 33 -16.17 -15.96 3.65
N LEU A 34 -16.64 -14.85 4.21
CA LEU A 34 -16.58 -14.60 5.65
C LEU A 34 -17.44 -15.59 6.43
N GLU A 35 -18.65 -15.88 5.95
CA GLU A 35 -19.53 -16.86 6.59
C GLU A 35 -18.91 -18.27 6.54
N GLN A 36 -18.40 -18.67 5.37
CA GLN A 36 -17.70 -19.94 5.23
C GLN A 36 -16.47 -20.04 6.14
N ALA A 37 -15.71 -18.95 6.29
CA ALA A 37 -14.59 -18.88 7.22
C ALA A 37 -15.03 -19.00 8.68
N ARG A 38 -16.24 -18.52 9.01
CA ARG A 38 -16.81 -18.54 10.36
C ARG A 38 -17.31 -19.93 10.75
N ASP A 39 -17.83 -20.69 9.80
CA ASP A 39 -18.48 -21.98 10.02
C ASP A 39 -17.53 -23.07 10.55
N ASP A 40 -16.24 -23.04 10.19
CA ASP A 40 -15.25 -24.02 10.63
C ASP A 40 -13.95 -23.36 11.11
N GLU A 41 -13.73 -23.36 12.42
CA GLU A 41 -12.54 -22.83 13.10
C GLU A 41 -11.24 -23.57 12.71
N ASN A 42 -11.33 -24.80 12.20
CA ASN A 42 -10.18 -25.59 11.78
C ASN A 42 -9.79 -25.40 10.31
N SER A 43 -10.63 -24.71 9.53
CA SER A 43 -10.37 -24.46 8.11
C SER A 43 -9.13 -23.58 7.90
N GLU A 44 -8.48 -23.71 6.76
CA GLU A 44 -7.37 -22.82 6.39
C GLU A 44 -7.86 -21.40 6.13
N LEU A 45 -9.07 -21.26 5.59
CA LEU A 45 -9.74 -19.98 5.35
C LEU A 45 -9.98 -19.22 6.66
N HIS A 46 -10.36 -19.90 7.75
CA HIS A 46 -10.53 -19.27 9.07
C HIS A 46 -9.26 -18.54 9.54
N LYS A 47 -8.07 -19.07 9.23
CA LYS A 47 -6.77 -18.48 9.60
C LYS A 47 -6.47 -17.16 8.88
N CYS A 48 -7.23 -16.81 7.85
CA CYS A 48 -7.09 -15.54 7.13
C CYS A 48 -7.74 -14.36 7.87
N PHE A 49 -8.56 -14.61 8.91
CA PHE A 49 -9.35 -13.58 9.59
C PHE A 49 -8.88 -13.34 11.03
N GLU A 50 -9.24 -12.16 11.55
CA GLU A 50 -9.13 -11.82 12.97
C GLU A 50 -10.51 -12.00 13.61
N TRP A 51 -10.61 -12.89 14.59
CA TRP A 51 -11.87 -13.27 15.22
C TRP A 51 -12.05 -12.68 16.61
N ASP A 52 -11.01 -12.10 17.21
CA ASP A 52 -11.16 -11.27 18.40
C ASP A 52 -11.73 -9.92 17.99
N ASP A 53 -13.01 -9.68 18.33
CA ASP A 53 -13.72 -8.44 18.00
C ASP A 53 -13.01 -7.18 18.51
N SER A 54 -12.34 -7.25 19.66
CA SER A 54 -11.60 -6.11 20.21
C SER A 54 -10.37 -5.81 19.35
N VAL A 55 -9.64 -6.84 18.94
CA VAL A 55 -8.48 -6.72 18.06
C VAL A 55 -8.91 -6.27 16.65
N ALA A 56 -9.98 -6.85 16.11
CA ALA A 56 -10.53 -6.51 14.80
C ALA A 56 -11.02 -5.05 14.75
N ALA A 57 -11.77 -4.62 15.77
CA ALA A 57 -12.24 -3.23 15.89
C ALA A 57 -11.08 -2.25 15.98
N GLU A 58 -10.03 -2.55 16.75
CA GLU A 58 -8.85 -1.69 16.84
C GLU A 58 -8.09 -1.61 15.52
N LYS A 59 -7.87 -2.75 14.84
CA LYS A 59 -7.28 -2.78 13.48
C LYS A 59 -8.09 -1.95 12.48
N TYR A 60 -9.42 -1.98 12.57
CA TYR A 60 -10.30 -1.17 11.74
C TYR A 60 -10.15 0.33 12.05
N ARG A 61 -10.14 0.73 13.33
CA ARG A 61 -9.90 2.14 13.73
C ARG A 61 -8.53 2.63 13.28
N LEU A 62 -7.48 1.80 13.37
CA LEU A 62 -6.15 2.13 12.86
C LEU A 62 -6.16 2.32 11.33
N SER A 63 -6.97 1.55 10.60
CA SER A 63 -7.19 1.78 9.16
C SER A 63 -7.88 3.12 8.90
N GLN A 64 -8.91 3.47 9.68
CA GLN A 64 -9.57 4.77 9.59
C GLN A 64 -8.61 5.93 9.93
N ALA A 65 -7.80 5.79 10.98
CA ALA A 65 -6.78 6.77 11.35
C ALA A 65 -5.75 6.99 10.23
N ARG A 66 -5.30 5.91 9.58
CA ARG A 66 -4.44 6.00 8.39
C ARG A 66 -5.08 6.80 7.25
N GLN A 67 -6.37 6.58 6.99
CA GLN A 67 -7.10 7.35 5.98
C GLN A 67 -7.18 8.84 6.34
N VAL A 68 -7.47 9.18 7.61
CA VAL A 68 -7.47 10.57 8.08
C VAL A 68 -6.14 11.24 7.79
N ILE A 69 -5.02 10.61 8.16
CA ILE A 69 -3.68 11.17 7.94
C ILE A 69 -3.39 11.34 6.44
N GLN A 70 -3.73 10.34 5.61
CA GLN A 70 -3.42 10.33 4.18
C GLN A 70 -4.25 11.31 3.35
N PHE A 71 -5.45 11.67 3.80
CA PHE A 71 -6.39 12.54 3.06
C PHE A 71 -6.37 14.00 3.51
N LEU A 72 -5.64 14.35 4.55
CA LEU A 72 -5.39 15.76 4.87
C LEU A 72 -4.48 16.39 3.82
N VAL A 73 -4.98 17.42 3.13
CA VAL A 73 -4.24 18.20 2.14
C VAL A 73 -4.18 19.68 2.54
N ILE A 74 -3.08 20.33 2.19
CA ILE A 74 -2.94 21.79 2.29
C ILE A 74 -3.84 22.40 1.21
N LYS A 75 -4.70 23.33 1.62
CA LYS A 75 -5.56 24.07 0.68
C LYS A 75 -4.66 24.87 -0.28
N PRO A 76 -4.78 24.67 -1.61
CA PRO A 76 -4.00 25.43 -2.58
C PRO A 76 -4.40 26.91 -2.55
N GLU A 77 -3.44 27.81 -2.77
CA GLU A 77 -3.69 29.25 -2.82
C GLU A 77 -4.27 29.66 -4.17
N LYS A 78 -3.89 28.96 -5.25
CA LYS A 78 -4.38 29.21 -6.61
C LYS A 78 -5.07 27.99 -7.21
N LYS A 79 -6.07 28.25 -8.04
CA LYS A 79 -6.77 27.21 -8.81
C LYS A 79 -5.81 26.60 -9.83
N GLY A 80 -5.65 25.27 -9.78
CA GLY A 80 -4.73 24.53 -10.65
C GLY A 80 -3.40 24.11 -10.00
N GLU A 81 -3.12 24.56 -8.77
CA GLU A 81 -1.98 24.04 -8.00
C GLU A 81 -2.24 22.58 -7.56
N PRO A 82 -1.22 21.71 -7.61
CA PRO A 82 -1.35 20.34 -7.14
C PRO A 82 -1.62 20.32 -5.62
N GLN A 83 -2.51 19.43 -5.19
CA GLN A 83 -2.76 19.24 -3.77
C GLN A 83 -1.54 18.62 -3.09
N VAL A 84 -1.07 19.26 -2.02
CA VAL A 84 0.05 18.76 -1.22
C VAL A 84 -0.51 18.13 0.05
N ARG A 85 -0.17 16.87 0.33
CA ARG A 85 -0.57 16.21 1.59
C ARG A 85 0.00 16.94 2.80
N VAL A 86 -0.73 16.98 3.90
CA VAL A 86 -0.27 17.55 5.18
C VAL A 86 0.80 16.67 5.81
N PHE A 87 0.70 15.36 5.66
CA PHE A 87 1.63 14.39 6.22
C PHE A 87 2.26 13.51 5.12
N GLN A 88 3.56 13.23 5.26
CA GLN A 88 4.33 12.33 4.41
C GLN A 88 4.92 11.19 5.25
N ILE A 89 5.02 10.00 4.66
CA ILE A 89 5.62 8.85 5.34
C ILE A 89 7.16 8.94 5.28
N THR A 90 7.84 8.83 6.41
CA THR A 90 9.31 8.76 6.45
C THR A 90 9.80 7.33 6.22
N THR A 91 11.11 7.17 6.01
CA THR A 91 11.76 5.87 5.78
C THR A 91 11.74 4.96 7.01
N GLU A 92 11.49 5.52 8.19
CA GLU A 92 11.20 4.74 9.39
C GLU A 92 9.75 4.26 9.31
N THR A 93 9.59 2.94 9.24
CA THR A 93 8.31 2.24 9.07
C THR A 93 7.20 2.87 9.93
N ASN A 94 6.15 3.35 9.26
CA ASN A 94 4.92 3.92 9.84
C ASN A 94 5.01 5.31 10.52
N ASN A 95 6.11 6.05 10.39
CA ASN A 95 6.19 7.43 10.90
C ASN A 95 5.66 8.44 9.85
N TYR A 96 4.67 9.25 10.24
CA TYR A 96 4.12 10.32 9.42
C TYR A 96 4.62 11.67 9.93
N GLN A 97 5.24 12.47 9.06
CA GLN A 97 5.76 13.79 9.39
C GLN A 97 5.04 14.89 8.61
N PRO A 98 4.74 16.05 9.23
CA PRO A 98 4.17 17.20 8.54
C PRO A 98 5.03 17.69 7.38
N THR A 99 4.43 17.92 6.21
CA THR A 99 5.13 18.37 4.99
C THR A 99 5.88 19.70 5.19
N ARG A 100 5.41 20.57 6.09
CA ARG A 100 6.09 21.85 6.40
C ARG A 100 7.45 21.66 7.08
N LEU A 101 7.65 20.58 7.84
CA LEU A 101 8.93 20.32 8.52
C LEU A 101 10.02 19.94 7.51
N PHE A 102 9.69 19.13 6.50
CA PHE A 102 10.63 18.81 5.41
C PHE A 102 11.17 20.05 4.70
N ILE A 103 10.33 21.09 4.50
CA ILE A 103 10.74 22.32 3.81
C ILE A 103 11.68 23.16 4.69
N GLN A 104 11.57 23.06 6.02
CA GLN A 104 12.36 23.85 6.97
C GLN A 104 13.62 23.14 7.46
N GLN A 105 13.69 21.81 7.31
CA GLN A 105 14.84 21.00 7.76
C GLN A 105 15.65 20.50 6.55
N PRO A 106 16.88 21.03 6.34
CA PRO A 106 17.69 20.70 5.16
C PRO A 106 17.97 19.21 4.95
N ASP A 107 18.05 18.43 6.03
CA ASP A 107 18.38 17.01 5.96
C ASP A 107 17.15 16.16 5.61
N GLU A 108 15.96 16.52 6.10
CA GLU A 108 14.71 15.86 5.72
C GLU A 108 14.32 16.16 4.27
N TYR A 109 14.54 17.40 3.80
CA TYR A 109 14.36 17.75 2.38
C TYR A 109 15.26 16.91 1.48
N LYS A 110 16.54 16.76 1.85
CA LYS A 110 17.49 15.91 1.11
C LYS A 110 17.05 14.46 1.09
N ALA A 111 16.54 13.92 2.20
CA ALA A 111 16.02 12.56 2.27
C ALA A 111 14.78 12.36 1.37
N LEU A 112 13.85 13.32 1.36
CA LEU A 112 12.68 13.31 0.48
C LEU A 112 13.08 13.38 -1.00
N LEU A 113 14.01 14.28 -1.35
CA LEU A 113 14.54 14.40 -2.70
C LEU A 113 15.24 13.11 -3.14
N GLN A 114 16.07 12.52 -2.28
CA GLN A 114 16.75 11.26 -2.57
C GLN A 114 15.75 10.11 -2.79
N ARG A 115 14.65 10.07 -2.02
CA ARG A 115 13.58 9.10 -2.23
C ARG A 115 12.89 9.29 -3.58
N ALA A 116 12.53 10.53 -3.93
CA ALA A 116 11.93 10.83 -5.23
C ALA A 116 12.84 10.38 -6.37
N LYS A 117 14.15 10.66 -6.27
CA LYS A 117 15.17 10.15 -7.21
C LYS A 117 15.19 8.63 -7.31
N ASN A 118 15.16 7.91 -6.18
CA ASN A 118 15.12 6.45 -6.17
C ASN A 118 13.84 5.89 -6.81
N GLU A 119 12.69 6.53 -6.58
CA GLU A 119 11.41 6.15 -7.20
C GLU A 119 11.44 6.39 -8.72
N LEU A 120 12.01 7.50 -9.20
CA LEU A 120 12.22 7.76 -10.62
C LEU A 120 13.13 6.71 -11.28
N SER A 121 14.22 6.32 -10.62
CA SER A 121 15.08 5.21 -11.07
C SER A 121 14.32 3.89 -11.17
N ALA A 122 13.45 3.60 -10.20
CA ALA A 122 12.63 2.39 -10.21
C ALA A 122 11.59 2.41 -11.33
N ILE A 123 10.96 3.55 -11.59
CA ILE A 123 10.01 3.75 -12.71
C ILE A 123 10.73 3.56 -14.04
N LYS A 124 11.89 4.20 -14.24
CA LYS A 124 12.72 4.03 -15.44
C LYS A 124 13.06 2.56 -15.65
N SER A 125 13.57 1.87 -14.63
CA SER A 125 13.93 0.45 -14.73
C SER A 125 12.74 -0.43 -15.12
N ARG A 126 11.56 -0.17 -14.54
CA ARG A 126 10.33 -0.93 -14.80
C ARG A 126 9.80 -0.76 -16.23
N TYR A 127 9.93 0.43 -16.80
CA TYR A 127 9.33 0.79 -18.09
C TYR A 127 10.32 1.05 -19.22
N LYS A 128 11.60 0.70 -19.04
CA LYS A 128 12.69 0.96 -20.00
C LYS A 128 12.48 0.41 -21.41
N THR A 129 11.54 -0.51 -21.61
CA THR A 129 11.22 -1.11 -22.91
C THR A 129 10.24 -0.28 -23.75
N LEU A 130 9.63 0.77 -23.16
CA LEU A 130 8.70 1.66 -23.86
C LEU A 130 9.50 2.81 -24.51
N SER A 131 9.68 2.74 -25.82
CA SER A 131 10.47 3.72 -26.58
C SER A 131 9.84 5.12 -26.57
N GLU A 132 8.52 5.21 -26.39
CA GLU A 132 7.79 6.48 -26.29
C GLU A 132 8.20 7.31 -25.06
N LEU A 133 8.83 6.69 -24.05
CA LEU A 133 9.26 7.33 -22.82
C LEU A 133 10.75 7.71 -22.82
N GLU A 134 11.48 7.53 -23.91
CA GLU A 134 12.93 7.77 -24.00
C GLU A 134 13.33 9.16 -23.50
N LYS A 135 12.64 10.21 -23.96
CA LYS A 135 12.88 11.60 -23.50
C LYS A 135 12.62 11.82 -22.01
N VAL A 136 11.68 11.06 -21.43
CA VAL A 136 11.40 11.13 -19.98
C VAL A 136 12.55 10.47 -19.22
N PHE A 137 13.10 9.37 -19.73
CA PHE A 137 14.23 8.68 -19.11
C PHE A 137 15.52 9.51 -19.19
N GLU A 138 15.77 10.22 -20.29
CA GLU A 138 16.88 11.18 -20.40
C GLU A 138 16.76 12.29 -19.35
N ALA A 139 15.57 12.90 -19.23
CA ALA A 139 15.32 13.93 -18.22
C ALA A 139 15.47 13.40 -16.79
N ILE A 140 15.13 12.13 -16.55
CA ILE A 140 15.38 11.47 -15.27
C ILE A 140 16.89 11.34 -15.04
N ASP A 141 17.70 10.91 -16.02
CA ASP A 141 19.15 10.74 -15.88
C ASP A 141 19.89 12.04 -15.52
N GLU A 142 19.42 13.19 -15.99
CA GLU A 142 20.02 14.48 -15.66
C GLU A 142 19.88 14.86 -14.17
N ILE A 143 18.87 14.30 -13.49
CA ILE A 143 18.52 14.68 -12.13
C ILE A 143 18.82 13.63 -11.08
N ILE A 144 19.15 12.37 -11.43
CA ILE A 144 19.49 11.33 -10.43
C ILE A 144 20.93 11.49 -9.96
#